data_AF-A0A8E0RQT3-F1
#
_entry.id   AF-A0A8E0RQT3-F1
#
_cell.length_a   1.000
_cell.length_b   1.000
_cell.length_c   1.000
_cell.angle_alpha   90.00
_cell.angle_beta   90.00
_cell.angle_gamma   90.00
#
_symmetry.space_group_name_H-M   'P 1'
#
loop_
_entity.id
_entity.type
_entity.pdbx_description
1 polymer ?
#
loop_
_entity_poly.entity_id
_entity_poly.type
_entity_poly.pdbx_seq_one_letter_code
_entity_poly.pdbx_strand_id
1 'polypeptide(L)'
;MSGRAGRRGKDDSGTVILMVDETMNDIAAKQIMMGSPPPLNSAFHITNNMLLNLLRVEEINPEYMMERSFCQFQNYSSLPKMYQGELHLSNARCTACICV
;
A
#
# COMPACT_ATOMS: atom_id res chain seq x y z
N MET A 1 13.41 -1.56 -10.38
CA MET A 1 14.84 -1.76 -10.66
C MET A 1 15.07 -2.55 -11.95
N SER A 2 14.53 -3.77 -12.06
CA SER A 2 14.64 -4.64 -13.26
C SER A 2 14.17 -3.99 -14.57
N GLY A 3 13.15 -3.13 -14.54
CA GLY A 3 12.64 -2.43 -15.73
C GLY A 3 13.62 -1.44 -16.41
N ARG A 4 14.85 -1.30 -15.91
CA ARG A 4 15.93 -0.55 -16.58
C ARG A 4 16.73 -1.39 -17.58
N ALA A 5 16.58 -2.71 -17.57
CA ALA A 5 17.31 -3.61 -18.45
C ALA A 5 16.74 -3.59 -19.88
N GLY A 6 17.62 -3.49 -20.88
CA GLY A 6 17.27 -3.42 -22.30
C GLY A 6 16.99 -1.99 -22.76
N ARG A 7 17.62 -1.60 -23.88
CA ARG A 7 17.44 -0.29 -24.52
C ARG A 7 16.58 -0.43 -25.76
N ARG A 8 15.53 0.40 -25.84
CA ARG A 8 14.59 0.43 -26.97
C ARG A 8 15.33 0.65 -28.30
N GLY A 9 15.16 -0.31 -29.21
CA GLY A 9 15.73 -0.24 -30.58
C GLY A 9 17.23 -0.50 -30.68
N LYS A 10 17.91 -0.91 -29.59
CA LYS A 10 19.33 -1.28 -29.61
C LYS A 10 19.59 -2.70 -29.11
N ASP A 11 18.79 -3.15 -28.14
CA ASP A 11 18.93 -4.48 -27.56
C ASP A 11 17.65 -5.28 -27.82
N ASP A 12 17.77 -6.55 -28.22
CA ASP A 12 16.62 -7.43 -28.51
C ASP A 12 15.89 -7.88 -27.24
N SER A 13 16.59 -7.94 -26.11
CA SER A 13 16.03 -8.28 -24.81
C SER A 13 16.83 -7.63 -23.66
N GLY A 14 16.22 -7.54 -22.48
CA GLY A 14 16.87 -7.09 -21.25
C GLY A 14 17.15 -8.26 -20.32
N THR A 15 18.41 -8.47 -19.94
CA THR A 15 18.80 -9.50 -18.97
C THR A 15 18.91 -8.90 -17.57
N VAL A 16 18.31 -9.55 -16.58
CA VAL A 16 18.40 -9.18 -15.16
C VAL A 16 18.92 -10.38 -14.40
N ILE A 17 20.00 -10.20 -13.64
CA ILE A 17 20.61 -11.25 -12.81
C ILE A 17 20.38 -10.88 -11.35
N LEU A 18 19.79 -11.80 -10.59
CA LEU A 18 19.56 -11.68 -9.15
C LEU A 18 20.60 -12.52 -8.42
N MET A 19 21.36 -11.89 -7.51
CA MET A 19 22.24 -12.61 -6.59
C MET A 19 21.44 -13.02 -5.36
N VAL A 20 21.54 -14.29 -4.95
CA VAL A 20 20.80 -14.84 -3.82
C VAL A 20 21.78 -15.60 -2.93
N ASP A 21 21.97 -15.12 -1.69
CA ASP A 21 22.96 -15.67 -0.76
C ASP A 21 22.38 -16.80 0.13
N GLU A 22 21.07 -16.77 0.43
CA GLU A 22 20.37 -17.76 1.28
C GLU A 22 19.30 -18.53 0.50
N THR A 23 18.83 -19.67 1.02
CA THR A 23 17.72 -20.41 0.42
C THR A 23 16.43 -19.58 0.49
N MET A 24 16.06 -18.96 -0.62
CA MET A 24 14.74 -18.32 -0.75
C MET A 24 13.65 -19.38 -0.83
N ASN A 25 12.52 -19.11 -0.15
CA ASN A 25 11.29 -19.86 -0.33
C ASN A 25 10.70 -19.58 -1.73
N ASP A 26 10.27 -20.62 -2.45
CA ASP A 26 9.68 -20.54 -3.79
C ASP A 26 8.56 -19.50 -3.89
N ILE A 27 7.75 -19.38 -2.83
CA ILE A 27 6.66 -18.41 -2.78
C ILE A 27 7.20 -16.97 -2.78
N ALA A 28 8.24 -16.70 -2.00
CA ALA A 28 8.86 -15.38 -1.92
C ALA A 28 9.57 -15.03 -3.23
N ALA A 29 10.29 -15.98 -3.83
CA ALA A 29 10.94 -15.79 -5.13
C ALA A 29 9.91 -15.46 -6.22
N LYS A 30 8.78 -16.19 -6.25
CA LYS A 30 7.69 -15.93 -7.19
C LYS A 30 7.07 -14.55 -7.00
N GLN A 31 6.88 -14.11 -5.75
CA GLN A 31 6.37 -12.77 -5.45
C GLN A 31 7.35 -11.66 -5.85
N ILE A 32 8.66 -11.86 -5.68
CA ILE A 32 9.66 -10.86 -6.06
C ILE A 32 9.75 -10.73 -7.59
N MET A 33 9.68 -11.84 -8.32
CA MET A 33 9.83 -11.85 -9.78
C MET A 33 8.56 -11.51 -10.54
N MET A 34 7.41 -12.05 -10.09
CA MET A 34 6.12 -11.97 -10.80
C MET A 34 4.99 -11.37 -9.95
N GLY A 35 5.29 -10.87 -8.75
CA GLY A 35 4.30 -10.22 -7.90
C GLY A 35 3.77 -8.93 -8.50
N SER A 36 2.57 -8.55 -8.08
CA SER A 36 2.03 -7.23 -8.39
C SER A 36 2.91 -6.14 -7.77
N PRO A 37 3.06 -4.98 -8.43
CA PRO A 37 3.66 -3.83 -7.76
C PRO A 37 2.91 -3.54 -6.45
N PRO A 38 3.63 -3.17 -5.38
CA PRO A 38 3.00 -2.79 -4.13
C PRO A 38 2.14 -1.54 -4.36
N PRO A 39 0.98 -1.44 -3.70
CA PRO A 39 0.17 -0.23 -3.76
C PRO A 39 0.95 0.95 -3.16
N LEU A 40 0.68 2.15 -3.67
CA LEU A 40 1.22 3.37 -3.09
C LEU A 40 0.47 3.66 -1.78
N ASN A 41 1.03 3.24 -0.65
CA ASN A 41 0.47 3.54 0.67
C ASN A 41 1.04 4.85 1.22
N SER A 42 0.19 5.65 1.86
CA SER A 42 0.63 6.88 2.48
C SER A 42 1.55 6.61 3.68
N ALA A 43 2.71 7.27 3.73
CA ALA A 43 3.60 7.31 4.90
C ALA A 43 3.46 8.62 5.70
N PHE A 44 2.33 9.32 5.53
CA PHE A 44 2.10 10.62 6.16
C PHE A 44 2.07 10.51 7.70
N HIS A 45 2.89 11.31 8.35
CA HIS A 45 2.92 11.49 9.80
C HIS A 45 3.32 12.92 10.13
N ILE A 46 2.83 13.45 11.26
CA ILE A 46 3.19 14.80 11.70
C ILE A 46 4.58 14.76 12.33
N THR A 47 5.45 15.64 11.87
CA THR A 47 6.78 15.88 12.46
C THR A 47 6.78 17.21 13.23
N ASN A 48 7.66 17.33 14.23
CA ASN A 48 7.74 18.56 15.04
C ASN A 48 8.03 19.81 14.18
N ASN A 49 8.89 19.69 13.16
CA ASN A 49 9.19 20.81 12.27
C ASN A 49 7.96 21.23 11.44
N MET A 50 7.21 20.26 10.91
CA MET A 50 5.96 20.52 10.21
C MET A 50 4.95 21.22 11.12
N LEU A 51 4.76 20.73 12.34
CA LEU A 51 3.81 21.32 13.29
C LEU A 51 4.17 22.77 13.62
N LEU A 52 5.43 23.05 13.93
CA LEU A 52 5.89 24.40 14.23
C LEU A 52 5.74 25.36 13.04
N ASN A 53 6.00 24.88 11.82
CA ASN A 53 5.79 25.68 10.61
C ASN A 53 4.31 25.96 10.34
N LEU A 54 3.44 25.00 10.61
CA LEU A 54 1.99 25.18 10.45
C LEU A 54 1.44 26.17 11.48
N LEU A 55 1.85 26.05 12.74
CA LEU A 55 1.45 27.02 13.79
C LEU A 55 1.99 28.43 13.55
N ARG A 56 3.09 28.58 12.80
CA ARG A 56 3.64 29.87 12.41
C ARG A 56 2.81 30.56 11.32
N VAL A 57 2.12 29.80 10.48
CA VAL A 57 1.33 30.34 9.35
C VAL A 57 -0.11 30.47 9.80
N GLU A 58 -0.58 31.70 10.01
CA GLU A 58 -1.93 31.97 10.57
C GLU A 58 -3.10 31.41 9.73
N GLU A 59 -2.88 31.14 8.45
CA GLU A 59 -3.93 30.69 7.52
C GLU A 59 -4.10 29.16 7.45
N ILE A 60 -3.19 28.35 8.02
CA ILE A 60 -3.19 26.89 7.83
C ILE A 60 -3.14 26.15 9.16
N ASN A 61 -4.26 25.51 9.51
CA ASN A 61 -4.34 24.64 10.68
C ASN A 61 -3.79 23.24 10.39
N PRO A 62 -3.06 22.61 11.34
CA PRO A 62 -2.56 21.24 11.18
C PRO A 62 -3.68 20.21 11.01
N GLU A 63 -4.84 20.46 11.62
CA GLU A 63 -6.06 19.65 11.48
C GLU A 63 -6.55 19.60 10.04
N TYR A 64 -6.59 20.76 9.37
CA TYR A 64 -6.98 20.86 7.98
C TYR A 64 -6.04 20.07 7.05
N MET A 65 -4.74 20.06 7.35
CA MET A 65 -3.76 19.26 6.62
C MET A 65 -3.97 17.75 6.83
N MET A 66 -4.32 17.33 8.05
CA MET A 66 -4.60 15.92 8.35
C MET A 66 -5.83 15.43 7.57
N GLU A 67 -6.91 16.20 7.56
CA GLU A 67 -8.15 15.84 6.85
C GLU A 67 -7.93 15.65 5.34
N ARG A 68 -7.05 16.46 4.74
CA ARG A 68 -6.72 16.40 3.30
C ARG A 68 -5.52 15.52 2.99
N SER A 69 -4.97 14.81 3.97
CA SER A 69 -3.83 13.94 3.76
C SER A 69 -4.20 12.71 2.90
N PHE A 70 -3.23 12.20 2.13
CA PHE A 70 -3.43 10.97 1.37
C PHE A 70 -3.70 9.76 2.26
N CYS A 71 -3.19 9.77 3.51
CA CYS A 71 -3.49 8.75 4.51
C CYS A 71 -5.00 8.73 4.83
N GLN A 72 -5.58 9.91 5.09
CA GLN A 72 -6.99 10.03 5.39
C GLN A 72 -7.88 9.62 4.21
N PHE A 73 -7.50 9.99 2.98
CA PHE A 73 -8.18 9.55 1.77
C PHE A 73 -8.21 8.02 1.64
N GLN A 74 -7.06 7.35 1.85
CA GLN A 74 -6.98 5.89 1.78
C GLN A 74 -7.84 5.21 2.85
N ASN A 75 -7.82 5.73 4.07
CA ASN A 75 -8.64 5.22 5.18
C ASN A 75 -10.11 5.30 4.83
N TYR A 76 -10.63 6.48 4.46
CA TYR A 76 -12.04 6.63 4.07
C TYR A 76 -12.43 5.76 2.88
N SER A 77 -11.56 5.65 1.87
CA SER A 77 -11.84 4.79 0.70
C SER A 77 -11.86 3.30 1.06
N SER A 78 -11.19 2.89 2.13
CA SER A 78 -11.15 1.48 2.59
C SER A 78 -12.35 1.09 3.45
N LEU A 79 -12.97 2.05 4.16
CA LEU A 79 -14.08 1.79 5.09
C LEU A 79 -15.24 0.98 4.46
N PRO A 80 -15.77 1.32 3.26
CA PRO A 80 -16.89 0.56 2.69
C PRO A 80 -16.56 -0.92 2.46
N LYS A 81 -15.32 -1.23 2.07
CA LYS A 81 -14.87 -2.60 1.85
C LYS A 81 -14.81 -3.39 3.16
N MET A 82 -14.39 -2.74 4.24
CA MET A 82 -14.33 -3.36 5.57
C MET A 82 -15.74 -3.71 6.06
N TYR A 83 -16.69 -2.76 5.98
CA TYR A 83 -18.08 -3.02 6.37
C TYR A 83 -18.74 -4.15 5.56
N GLN A 84 -18.50 -4.22 4.25
CA GLN A 84 -18.98 -5.33 3.41
C GLN A 84 -18.38 -6.68 3.84
N GLY A 85 -17.08 -6.71 4.15
CA GLY A 85 -16.41 -7.91 4.65
C GLY A 85 -16.99 -8.39 5.98
N GLU A 86 -17.24 -7.47 6.91
CA GLU A 86 -17.86 -7.78 8.20
C GLU A 86 -19.28 -8.32 8.05
N LEU A 87 -20.10 -7.72 7.18
CA LEU A 87 -21.44 -8.24 6.86
C LEU A 87 -21.41 -9.63 6.23
N HIS A 88 -20.46 -9.90 5.34
CA HIS A 88 -20.30 -11.24 4.77
C HIS A 88 -19.90 -12.27 5.83
N LEU A 89 -18.98 -11.91 6.73
CA LEU A 89 -18.55 -12.77 7.82
C LEU A 89 -19.66 -13.02 8.85
N SER A 90 -20.46 -12.00 9.18
CA SER A 90 -21.59 -12.14 10.11
C SER A 90 -22.70 -13.02 9.51
N ASN A 91 -23.01 -12.86 8.22
CA ASN A 91 -23.96 -13.72 7.52
C ASN A 91 -23.47 -15.17 7.43
N ALA A 92 -22.18 -15.39 7.13
CA ALA A 92 -21.60 -16.73 7.11
C ALA A 92 -21.65 -17.42 8.48
N ARG A 93 -21.45 -16.65 9.57
CA ARG A 93 -21.60 -17.15 10.95
C ARG A 93 -23.05 -17.45 11.31
N CYS A 94 -24.01 -16.63 10.87
CA CYS A 94 -25.44 -16.90 11.06
C CYS A 94 -25.90 -18.17 10.31
N THR A 95 -25.47 -18.37 9.06
CA THR A 95 -25.78 -19.60 8.31
C THR A 95 -25.16 -20.85 8.93
N ALA A 96 -23.95 -20.74 9.52
CA ALA A 96 -23.34 -21.86 10.23
C ALA A 96 -24.07 -22.18 11.55
N CYS A 97 -24.71 -21.20 12.18
CA CYS A 97 -25.43 -21.37 13.45
C CYS A 97 -26.88 -21.86 13.30
N ILE A 98 -27.49 -21.72 12.11
CA ILE A 98 -28.84 -22.23 11.78
C ILE A 98 -28.80 -23.67 11.25
N CYS A 99 -27.62 -24.17 10.86
CA CYS A 99 -27.41 -25.54 10.36
C CYS A 99 -26.93 -26.54 11.44
N VAL A 100 -27.03 -26.19 12.72
CA VAL A 100 -26.83 -27.09 13.88
C VAL A 100 -28.10 -27.08 14.71
#